data_AF-A0A4Y1ZI16-F1
#
_entry.id   AF-A0A4Y1ZI16-F1
#
_cell.length_a   1.000
_cell.length_b   1.000
_cell.length_c   1.000
_cell.angle_alpha   90.00
_cell.angle_beta   90.00
_cell.angle_gamma   90.00
#
_symmetry.space_group_name_H-M   'P 1'
#
loop_
_entity.id
_entity.type
_entity.pdbx_description
1 polymer ?
#
loop_
_entity_poly.entity_id
_entity_poly.type
_entity_poly.pdbx_seq_one_letter_code
_entity_poly.pdbx_strand_id
1 'polypeptide(L)'
;MNDASLENPVAKLLHTGQIHINLPVPELIEHALRRNEGVLLANGALAVSTGKYTGRSPKDRFIVSDEQTRDQVDWQRNQCINETVFTKLRHKLADYLNTREETYVLSRVYWRCAQTPSCHPSCQ
;
A
#
# COMPACT_ATOMS: atom_id res chain seq x y z
N MET A 1 0.33 -26.57 19.11
CA MET A 1 -0.89 -26.64 18.29
C MET A 1 -0.59 -25.83 17.05
N ASN A 2 -0.28 -26.52 15.95
CA ASN A 2 0.01 -25.88 14.67
C ASN A 2 -1.29 -25.31 14.13
N ASP A 3 -1.46 -24.00 14.22
CA ASP A 3 -2.56 -23.30 13.57
C ASP A 3 -2.24 -23.18 12.08
N ALA A 4 -2.66 -24.19 11.32
CA ALA A 4 -2.62 -24.25 9.87
C ALA A 4 -3.68 -23.34 9.22
N SER A 5 -3.82 -22.09 9.70
CA SER A 5 -4.83 -21.12 9.23
C SER A 5 -4.25 -19.79 8.75
N LEU A 6 -2.92 -19.63 8.73
CA LEU A 6 -2.26 -18.46 8.14
C LEU A 6 -1.56 -18.82 6.83
N GLU A 7 -2.30 -19.39 5.89
CA GLU A 7 -1.96 -19.18 4.47
C GLU A 7 -2.01 -17.67 4.26
N ASN A 8 -0.86 -17.00 4.29
CA ASN A 8 -0.80 -15.57 4.07
C ASN A 8 -1.26 -15.31 2.63
N PRO A 9 -2.48 -14.78 2.39
CA PRO A 9 -2.99 -14.61 1.04
C PRO A 9 -2.14 -13.62 0.23
N VAL A 10 -1.35 -12.78 0.91
CA VAL A 10 -0.39 -11.85 0.31
C VAL A 10 0.87 -12.58 -0.17
N ALA A 11 1.29 -13.67 0.48
CA ALA A 11 2.41 -14.48 -0.01
C ALA A 11 2.11 -15.12 -1.36
N LYS A 12 0.83 -15.46 -1.60
CA LYS A 12 0.35 -15.96 -2.90
C LYS A 12 0.44 -14.91 -4.01
N LEU A 13 0.38 -13.62 -3.69
CA LEU A 13 0.47 -12.51 -4.66
C LEU A 13 1.83 -12.39 -5.34
N LEU A 14 2.85 -13.08 -4.82
CA LEU A 14 4.20 -13.06 -5.38
C LEU A 14 4.46 -14.18 -6.39
N HIS A 15 3.43 -14.90 -6.83
CA HIS A 15 3.58 -16.08 -7.71
C HIS A 15 2.70 -16.05 -8.96
N THR A 16 1.89 -15.00 -9.15
CA THR A 16 0.93 -14.87 -10.25
C THR A 16 1.23 -13.62 -11.08
N GLY A 17 1.29 -13.78 -12.41
CA GLY A 17 1.61 -12.69 -13.34
C GLY A 17 3.07 -12.24 -13.31
N GLN A 18 3.36 -11.17 -14.04
CA GLN A 18 4.67 -10.53 -14.08
C GLN A 18 4.83 -9.59 -12.88
N ILE A 19 5.89 -9.80 -12.09
CA ILE A 19 6.15 -9.01 -10.89
C ILE A 19 7.32 -8.08 -11.17
N HIS A 20 7.07 -6.80 -11.02
CA HIS A 20 8.03 -5.74 -11.19
C HIS A 20 8.49 -5.21 -9.83
N ILE A 21 9.74 -5.50 -9.46
CA ILE A 21 10.28 -5.14 -8.15
C ILE A 21 11.21 -3.94 -8.32
N ASN A 22 10.93 -2.84 -7.60
CA ASN A 22 11.78 -1.65 -7.54
C ASN A 22 12.14 -1.04 -8.90
N LEU A 23 11.18 -1.00 -9.84
CA LEU A 23 11.41 -0.36 -11.14
C LEU A 23 11.85 1.10 -10.96
N PRO A 24 12.79 1.58 -11.79
CA PRO A 24 13.18 2.98 -11.81
C PRO A 24 12.02 3.84 -12.33
N VAL A 25 12.04 5.12 -11.95
CA VAL A 25 10.97 6.08 -12.31
C VAL A 25 10.69 6.16 -13.82
N PRO A 26 11.69 6.20 -14.73
CA PRO A 26 11.44 6.23 -16.16
C PRO A 26 10.61 5.03 -16.66
N GLU A 27 10.93 3.81 -16.22
CA GLU A 27 10.20 2.60 -16.61
C GLU A 27 8.75 2.62 -16.07
N LEU A 28 8.53 3.14 -14.86
CA LEU A 28 7.19 3.32 -14.32
C LEU A 28 6.35 4.29 -15.17
N ILE A 29 6.98 5.36 -15.70
CA ILE A 29 6.31 6.32 -16.60
C ILE A 29 5.97 5.64 -17.93
N GLU A 30 6.90 4.90 -18.52
CA GLU A 30 6.66 4.15 -19.77
C GLU A 30 5.51 3.15 -19.61
N HIS A 31 5.46 2.44 -18.48
CA HIS A 31 4.36 1.53 -18.17
C HIS A 31 3.02 2.24 -18.02
N ALA A 32 2.98 3.39 -17.33
CA ALA A 32 1.76 4.18 -17.19
C ALA A 32 1.22 4.70 -18.53
N LEU A 33 2.13 5.12 -19.43
CA LEU A 33 1.78 5.56 -20.78
C LEU A 33 1.27 4.40 -21.65
N ARG A 34 1.96 3.25 -21.63
CA ARG A 34 1.55 2.03 -22.33
C ARG A 34 0.15 1.57 -21.91
N ARG A 35 -0.21 1.76 -20.64
CA ARG A 35 -1.51 1.40 -20.06
C ARG A 35 -2.57 2.48 -20.19
N ASN A 36 -2.27 3.62 -20.83
CA ASN A 36 -3.16 4.79 -20.94
C ASN A 36 -3.66 5.32 -19.57
N GLU A 37 -2.83 5.24 -18.54
CA GLU A 37 -3.17 5.70 -17.18
C GLU A 37 -2.80 7.18 -16.96
N GLY A 38 -2.12 7.80 -17.93
CA GLY A 38 -1.74 9.20 -17.91
C GLY A 38 -1.21 9.68 -19.26
N VAL A 39 -0.85 10.95 -19.32
CA VAL A 39 -0.26 11.60 -20.49
C VAL A 39 0.97 12.42 -20.10
N LEU A 40 1.92 12.57 -21.01
CA LEU A 40 3.04 13.48 -20.81
C LEU A 40 2.64 14.91 -21.18
N LEU A 41 2.94 15.85 -20.29
CA LEU A 41 2.87 17.27 -20.57
C LEU A 41 4.11 17.72 -21.36
N ALA A 42 4.05 18.92 -21.93
CA ALA A 42 5.14 19.49 -22.73
C ALA A 42 6.48 19.62 -21.96
N ASN A 43 6.44 19.67 -20.63
CA ASN A 43 7.61 19.72 -19.76
C ASN A 43 8.12 18.33 -19.32
N GLY A 44 7.55 17.23 -19.84
CA GLY A 44 7.92 15.86 -19.49
C GLY A 44 7.31 15.34 -18.19
N ALA A 45 6.46 16.12 -17.50
CA ALA A 45 5.75 15.63 -16.32
C ALA A 45 4.59 14.69 -16.72
N LEU A 46 4.41 13.61 -15.95
CA LEU A 46 3.27 12.70 -16.10
C LEU A 46 2.03 13.32 -15.44
N ALA A 47 1.01 13.60 -16.24
CA ALA A 47 -0.31 14.00 -15.78
C ALA A 47 -1.25 12.80 -15.72
N VAL A 48 -1.93 12.63 -14.58
CA VAL A 48 -2.89 11.54 -14.33
C VAL A 48 -4.21 12.11 -13.81
N SER A 49 -5.31 11.40 -14.05
CA SER A 49 -6.64 11.78 -13.54
C SER A 49 -7.17 10.71 -12.59
N THR A 50 -7.55 11.10 -11.38
CA THR A 50 -8.11 10.19 -10.35
C THR A 50 -9.65 10.13 -10.36
N GLY A 51 -10.27 10.71 -11.39
CA GLY A 51 -11.72 10.69 -11.59
C GLY A 51 -12.49 11.34 -10.44
N LYS A 52 -13.44 10.61 -9.86
CA LYS A 52 -14.34 11.12 -8.80
C LYS A 52 -13.61 11.45 -7.49
N TYR A 53 -12.49 10.79 -7.20
CA TYR A 53 -11.80 10.89 -5.92
C TYR A 53 -10.53 11.75 -6.07
N THR A 54 -10.69 13.06 -5.98
CA THR A 54 -9.61 14.04 -6.19
C THR A 54 -8.87 14.44 -4.89
N GLY A 55 -9.26 13.86 -3.76
CA GLY A 55 -8.71 14.18 -2.44
C GLY A 55 -8.76 13.00 -1.49
N ARG A 56 -8.45 13.27 -0.22
CA ARG A 56 -8.52 12.25 0.84
C ARG A 56 -9.97 11.91 1.15
N SER A 57 -10.23 10.64 1.43
CA SER A 57 -11.51 10.16 1.96
C SER A 57 -11.36 9.83 3.46
N PRO A 58 -11.38 10.82 4.37
CA PRO A 58 -11.12 10.59 5.79
C PRO A 58 -12.14 9.65 6.43
N LYS A 59 -13.37 9.60 5.88
CA LYS A 59 -14.44 8.71 6.35
C LYS A 59 -14.27 7.25 5.91
N ASP A 60 -13.38 6.96 4.96
CA ASP A 60 -13.16 5.60 4.45
C ASP A 60 -11.88 4.97 5.02
N ARG A 61 -11.35 5.54 6.11
CA ARG A 61 -10.19 5.02 6.83
C ARG A 61 -10.65 4.29 8.09
N PHE A 62 -10.30 3.01 8.15
CA PHE A 62 -10.61 2.14 9.28
C PHE A 62 -9.34 1.59 9.92
N ILE A 63 -9.42 1.31 11.22
CA ILE A 63 -8.38 0.61 11.99
C ILE A 63 -9.01 -0.67 12.55
N VAL A 64 -8.35 -1.80 12.36
CA VAL A 64 -8.80 -3.08 12.91
C VAL A 64 -8.75 -2.97 14.43
N SER A 65 -9.84 -3.31 15.10
CA SER A 65 -9.89 -3.35 16.57
C SER A 65 -9.55 -4.76 17.05
N ASP A 66 -8.28 -4.96 17.39
CA ASP A 66 -7.72 -6.18 17.98
C ASP A 66 -7.21 -5.91 19.42
N GLU A 67 -6.59 -6.91 20.04
CA GLU A 67 -6.06 -6.80 21.41
C GLU A 67 -4.95 -5.75 21.55
N GLN A 68 -4.20 -5.46 20.48
CA GLN A 68 -3.09 -4.51 20.53
C GLN A 68 -3.57 -3.08 20.35
N THR A 69 -4.58 -2.87 19.51
CA THR A 69 -5.07 -1.55 19.11
C THR A 69 -6.14 -0.99 20.03
N ARG A 70 -6.89 -1.85 20.73
CA ARG A 70 -8.05 -1.47 21.56
C ARG A 70 -7.75 -0.34 22.54
N ASP A 71 -6.60 -0.38 23.21
CA ASP A 71 -6.24 0.61 24.25
C ASP A 71 -5.25 1.67 23.78
N GLN A 72 -4.68 1.52 22.57
CA GLN A 72 -3.66 2.42 22.03
C GLN A 72 -4.22 3.45 21.03
N VAL A 73 -5.37 3.18 20.45
CA VAL A 73 -5.96 4.00 19.39
C VAL A 73 -6.99 4.97 19.96
N ASP A 74 -6.93 6.23 19.52
CA ASP A 74 -7.98 7.22 19.77
C ASP A 74 -9.21 6.92 18.88
N TRP A 75 -10.18 6.20 19.43
CA TRP A 75 -11.41 5.81 18.75
C TRP A 75 -12.43 6.95 18.57
N GLN A 76 -12.22 8.13 19.16
CA GLN A 76 -13.08 9.29 18.88
C GLN A 76 -12.82 9.86 17.49
N ARG A 77 -11.61 9.65 16.96
CA ARG A 77 -11.17 10.16 15.65
C ARG A 77 -11.03 9.08 14.59
N ASN A 78 -10.91 7.82 14.98
CA ASN A 78 -10.69 6.69 14.09
C ASN A 78 -11.89 5.74 14.09
N GLN A 79 -12.25 5.23 12.92
CA GLN A 79 -13.32 4.24 12.79
C GLN A 79 -12.78 2.83 12.99
N CYS A 80 -13.46 2.04 13.82
CA CYS A 80 -13.10 0.65 14.02
C CYS A 80 -13.67 -0.25 12.91
N ILE A 81 -12.94 -1.32 12.58
CA ILE A 81 -13.43 -2.42 11.78
C ILE A 81 -13.17 -3.73 12.50
N ASN A 82 -14.11 -4.66 12.41
CA ASN A 82 -13.94 -5.99 12.99
C ASN A 82 -12.91 -6.80 12.19
N GLU A 83 -12.08 -7.57 12.89
CA GLU A 83 -11.02 -8.39 12.29
C GLU A 83 -11.56 -9.37 11.23
N THR A 84 -12.70 -10.03 11.48
CA THR A 84 -13.30 -10.96 10.52
C THR A 84 -13.70 -10.26 9.22
N VAL A 85 -14.19 -9.00 9.32
CA VAL A 85 -14.53 -8.20 8.13
C VAL A 85 -13.27 -7.82 7.36
N PHE A 86 -12.23 -7.39 8.07
CA PHE A 86 -10.92 -7.08 7.47
C PHE A 86 -10.33 -8.29 6.74
N THR A 87 -10.34 -9.47 7.36
CA THR A 87 -9.84 -10.71 6.75
C THR A 87 -10.59 -11.06 5.47
N LYS A 88 -11.93 -10.91 5.45
CA LYS A 88 -12.74 -11.11 4.23
C LYS A 88 -12.37 -10.11 3.12
N LEU A 89 -12.16 -8.83 3.46
CA LEU A 89 -11.74 -7.81 2.50
C LEU A 89 -10.33 -8.10 1.95
N ARG A 90 -9.41 -8.53 2.82
CA ARG A 90 -8.05 -8.91 2.45
C ARG A 90 -8.03 -10.10 1.48
N HIS A 91 -8.87 -11.12 1.71
CA HIS A 91 -9.00 -12.24 0.75
C HIS A 91 -9.53 -11.77 -0.60
N LYS A 92 -10.58 -10.96 -0.63
CA LYS A 92 -11.11 -10.39 -1.89
C LYS A 92 -10.06 -9.58 -2.65
N LEU A 93 -9.28 -8.76 -1.94
CA LEU A 93 -8.17 -8.01 -2.54
C LEU A 93 -7.12 -8.95 -3.12
N ALA A 94 -6.75 -9.99 -2.37
CA ALA A 94 -5.75 -10.95 -2.84
C ALA A 94 -6.23 -11.71 -4.08
N ASP A 95 -7.49 -12.17 -4.09
CA ASP A 95 -8.09 -12.83 -5.25
C ASP A 95 -8.10 -11.91 -6.47
N TYR A 96 -8.48 -10.64 -6.30
CA TYR A 96 -8.46 -9.65 -7.37
C TYR A 96 -7.06 -9.36 -7.91
N LEU A 97 -6.06 -9.25 -7.04
CA LEU A 97 -4.67 -9.03 -7.46
C LEU A 97 -4.11 -10.25 -8.20
N ASN A 98 -4.51 -11.48 -7.82
CA ASN A 98 -4.13 -12.70 -8.53
C ASN A 98 -4.71 -12.79 -9.96
N THR A 99 -5.74 -12.00 -10.30
CA THR A 99 -6.25 -11.92 -11.69
C THR A 99 -5.52 -10.89 -12.54
N ARG A 100 -4.51 -10.18 -12.00
CA ARG A 100 -3.78 -9.14 -12.73
C ARG A 100 -2.58 -9.75 -13.45
N GLU A 101 -2.35 -9.26 -14.66
CA GLU A 101 -1.22 -9.67 -15.49
C GLU A 101 0.11 -9.14 -14.95
N GLU A 102 0.09 -7.94 -14.35
CA GLU A 102 1.27 -7.25 -13.84
C GLU A 102 1.03 -6.72 -12.42
N THR A 103 2.02 -6.90 -11.53
CA THR A 103 2.03 -6.34 -10.17
C THR A 103 3.33 -5.60 -9.91
N TYR A 104 3.25 -4.49 -9.17
CA TYR A 104 4.38 -3.61 -8.88
C TYR A 104 4.69 -3.60 -7.39
N VAL A 105 5.93 -3.91 -7.01
CA VAL A 105 6.39 -3.93 -5.62
C VAL A 105 7.47 -2.88 -5.43
N LEU A 106 7.23 -1.93 -4.53
CA LEU A 106 8.18 -0.88 -4.15
C LEU A 106 8.63 -1.09 -2.71
N SER A 107 9.85 -1.56 -2.54
CA SER A 107 10.50 -1.64 -1.24
C SER A 107 11.15 -0.29 -0.94
N ARG A 108 10.62 0.45 0.04
CA ARG A 108 11.23 1.69 0.51
C ARG A 108 11.88 1.48 1.86
N VAL A 109 13.17 1.83 1.94
CA VAL A 109 13.86 2.01 3.22
C VAL A 109 13.58 3.43 3.69
N TYR A 110 12.80 3.56 4.75
CA TYR A 110 12.53 4.85 5.36
C TYR A 110 13.68 5.19 6.31
N TRP A 111 14.52 6.15 5.91
CA TRP A 111 15.35 6.88 6.86
C TRP A 111 14.45 7.85 7.60
N ARG A 112 14.23 7.59 8.89
CA ARG A 112 13.46 8.49 9.74
C ARG A 112 14.29 9.76 9.88
N CYS A 113 13.91 10.83 9.19
CA CYS A 113 14.44 12.17 9.46
C CYS A 113 13.86 12.60 10.81
N ALA A 114 14.49 12.18 11.89
CA ALA A 114 14.16 12.64 13.22
C ALA A 114 14.73 14.06 13.34
N GLN A 115 13.89 15.06 13.08
CA GLN A 115 14.14 16.44 13.50
C GLN A 115 13.95 16.55 15.03
N THR A 116 14.72 15.74 15.77
CA THR A 116 14.88 15.83 17.21
C THR A 116 16.35 16.20 17.47
N PRO A 117 16.64 17.28 18.22
CA PRO A 117 18.01 17.71 18.53
C PRO A 117 18.85 16.70 19.35
N SER A 118 18.28 15.57 19.75
CA SER A 118 18.90 14.60 20.67
C SER A 118 19.50 13.36 20.01
N CYS A 119 19.62 13.31 18.67
CA CYS A 119 20.33 12.21 18.02
C CYS A 119 21.85 12.40 18.16
N HIS A 120 22.45 11.49 18.93
CA HIS A 120 23.86 11.44 19.32
C HIS A 120 24.82 11.49 18.10
N PRO A 121 25.92 12.26 18.14
CA PRO A 121 26.80 12.52 16.99
C PRO A 121 27.75 11.37 16.61
N SER A 122 27.48 10.13 17.03
CA SER A 122 28.36 8.99 16.76
C SER A 122 27.97 8.17 15.51
N CYS A 123 27.10 8.70 14.65
CA CYS A 123 26.90 8.16 13.31
C CYS A 123 27.79 8.92 12.31
N GLN A 124 29.03 8.43 12.12
CA GLN A 124 29.79 8.56 10.88
C GLN A 124 29.86 7.18 10.24
#